data_AF-A0A7X1NPH8-F1
#
_entry.id   AF-A0A7X1NPH8-F1
#
_cell.length_a   1.000
_cell.length_b   1.000
_cell.length_c   1.000
_cell.angle_alpha   90.00
_cell.angle_beta   90.00
_cell.angle_gamma   90.00
#
_symmetry.space_group_name_H-M   'P 1'
#
loop_
_entity.id
_entity.type
_entity.pdbx_description
1 polymer ?
#
loop_
_entity_poly.entity_id
_entity_poly.type
_entity_poly.pdbx_seq_one_letter_code
_entity_poly.pdbx_strand_id
1 'polypeptide(L)'
;MHAARPAAIHNVMIAAADLENAEFTRDALALVCGDAIRQALATGLTHHELAEAAGLSEVDVRRLAEQPTLPVAPPAGVTYIAGYPLPDLAAAGRPSLLPEESLAGAAAAVAPSPGGERKEPDAAR
;
A
#
# COMPACT_ATOMS: atom_id res chain seq x y z
N MET A 1 -31.66 -40.70 -7.78
CA MET A 1 -31.70 -39.26 -8.13
C MET A 1 -31.10 -38.48 -6.97
N HIS A 2 -29.87 -37.98 -7.10
CA HIS A 2 -29.33 -37.03 -6.12
C HIS A 2 -30.02 -35.69 -6.34
N ALA A 3 -30.85 -35.27 -5.40
CA ALA A 3 -31.33 -33.91 -5.36
C ALA A 3 -30.10 -33.00 -5.29
N ALA A 4 -29.89 -32.16 -6.31
CA ALA A 4 -28.85 -31.15 -6.28
C ALA A 4 -29.05 -30.34 -5.01
N ARG A 5 -28.00 -30.25 -4.17
CA ARG A 5 -28.05 -29.45 -2.95
C ARG A 5 -28.51 -28.03 -3.35
N PRO A 6 -29.56 -27.47 -2.71
CA PRO A 6 -30.06 -26.14 -3.10
C PRO A 6 -28.89 -25.15 -3.07
N ALA A 7 -28.60 -24.49 -4.21
CA ALA A 7 -27.45 -23.60 -4.36
C ALA A 7 -27.37 -22.52 -3.25
N ALA A 8 -28.53 -22.13 -2.71
CA ALA A 8 -28.62 -21.23 -1.56
C ALA A 8 -27.89 -21.74 -0.32
N ILE A 9 -27.98 -23.03 0.02
CA ILE A 9 -27.30 -23.60 1.20
C ILE A 9 -25.78 -23.56 1.01
N HIS A 10 -25.29 -23.86 -0.21
CA HIS A 10 -23.88 -23.78 -0.51
C HIS A 10 -23.33 -22.36 -0.40
N ASN A 11 -24.05 -21.38 -0.95
CA ASN A 11 -23.67 -19.97 -0.87
C ASN A 11 -23.67 -19.45 0.58
N VAL A 12 -24.63 -19.87 1.41
CA VAL A 12 -24.66 -19.53 2.84
C VAL A 12 -23.44 -20.13 3.56
N MET A 13 -23.04 -21.36 3.25
CA MET A 13 -21.84 -21.96 3.84
C MET A 13 -20.56 -21.21 3.45
N ILE A 14 -20.45 -20.74 2.21
CA ILE A 14 -19.32 -19.92 1.76
C ILE A 14 -19.29 -18.60 2.53
N ALA A 15 -20.41 -17.88 2.59
CA ALA A 15 -20.49 -16.61 3.31
C ALA A 15 -20.19 -16.76 4.81
N ALA A 16 -20.57 -17.89 5.43
CA ALA A 16 -20.23 -18.19 6.81
C ALA A 16 -18.71 -18.41 6.99
N ALA A 17 -18.06 -19.13 6.07
CA ALA A 17 -16.62 -19.33 6.09
C ALA A 17 -15.85 -18.01 5.86
N ASP A 18 -16.35 -17.14 4.98
CA ASP A 18 -15.75 -15.82 4.74
C ASP A 18 -15.82 -14.93 5.98
N LEU A 19 -16.96 -14.96 6.70
CA LEU A 19 -17.12 -14.24 7.96
C LEU A 19 -16.15 -14.75 9.03
N GLU A 20 -16.06 -16.07 9.21
CA GLU A 20 -15.10 -16.69 10.14
C GLU A 20 -13.66 -16.27 9.82
N ASN A 21 -13.28 -16.31 8.53
CA ASN A 21 -11.96 -15.88 8.11
C ASN A 21 -11.69 -14.38 8.37
N ALA A 22 -12.71 -13.53 8.18
CA ALA A 22 -12.60 -12.11 8.50
C ALA A 22 -12.40 -11.87 10.01
N GLU A 23 -13.09 -12.63 10.86
CA GLU A 23 -12.93 -12.59 12.31
C GLU A 23 -11.53 -13.05 12.75
N PHE A 24 -11.03 -14.15 12.18
CA PHE A 24 -9.65 -14.60 12.42
C PHE A 24 -8.63 -13.54 12.01
N THR A 25 -8.82 -12.91 10.85
CA THR A 25 -7.92 -11.86 10.34
C THR A 25 -7.92 -10.64 11.26
N ARG A 26 -9.10 -10.21 11.73
CA ARG A 26 -9.23 -9.11 12.69
C ARG A 26 -8.49 -9.42 13.99
N ASP A 27 -8.66 -10.62 14.52
CA ASP A 27 -8.04 -11.02 15.78
C ASP A 27 -6.50 -11.11 15.62
N ALA A 28 -6.02 -11.63 14.49
CA ALA A 28 -4.59 -11.62 14.17
C ALA A 28 -4.03 -10.19 14.06
N LEU A 29 -4.74 -9.27 13.40
CA LEU A 29 -4.34 -7.87 13.29
C LEU A 29 -4.28 -7.19 14.66
N ALA A 30 -5.22 -7.48 15.57
CA ALA A 30 -5.19 -6.92 16.91
C ALA A 30 -3.90 -7.29 17.68
N LEU A 31 -3.43 -8.53 17.52
CA LEU A 31 -2.17 -8.98 18.12
C LEU A 31 -0.97 -8.23 17.54
N VAL A 32 -0.89 -8.09 16.21
CA VAL A 32 0.23 -7.39 15.58
C VAL A 32 0.20 -5.88 15.88
N CYS A 33 -0.98 -5.27 15.93
CA CYS A 33 -1.13 -3.88 16.36
C CYS A 33 -0.63 -3.70 17.80
N GLY A 34 -0.97 -4.62 18.71
CA GLY A 34 -0.46 -4.61 20.08
C GLY A 34 1.06 -4.68 20.14
N ASP A 35 1.68 -5.54 19.33
CA ASP A 35 3.15 -5.63 19.21
C ASP A 35 3.77 -4.33 18.70
N ALA A 36 3.22 -3.75 17.62
CA ALA A 36 3.71 -2.50 17.05
C ALA A 36 3.60 -1.34 18.06
N ILE A 37 2.48 -1.25 18.80
CA ILE A 37 2.30 -0.25 19.86
C ILE A 37 3.34 -0.44 20.96
N ARG A 38 3.54 -1.66 21.46
CA ARG A 38 4.56 -1.94 22.48
C ARG A 38 5.98 -1.58 22.02
N GLN A 39 6.32 -1.90 20.77
CA GLN A 39 7.62 -1.52 20.19
C GLN A 39 7.77 0.00 20.13
N ALA A 40 6.74 0.72 19.70
CA ALA A 40 6.77 2.17 19.64
C ALA A 40 6.89 2.81 21.03
N LEU A 41 6.15 2.31 22.03
CA LEU A 41 6.30 2.74 23.43
C LEU A 41 7.74 2.50 23.94
N ALA A 42 8.37 1.38 23.57
CA ALA A 42 9.76 1.09 23.94
C ALA A 42 10.77 2.07 23.31
N THR A 43 10.42 2.74 22.20
CA THR A 43 11.23 3.82 21.60
C THR A 43 11.03 5.19 22.28
N GLY A 44 10.11 5.28 23.25
CA GLY A 44 9.86 6.49 24.03
C GLY A 44 8.65 7.32 23.57
N LEU A 45 7.89 6.85 22.58
CA LEU A 45 6.62 7.48 22.21
C LEU A 45 5.58 7.30 23.32
N THR A 46 4.70 8.27 23.46
CA THR A 46 3.59 8.24 24.43
C THR A 46 2.33 7.62 23.81
N HIS A 47 1.42 7.15 24.67
CA HIS A 47 0.12 6.64 24.23
C HIS A 47 -0.70 7.70 23.47
N HIS A 48 -0.58 8.97 23.85
CA HIS A 48 -1.26 10.07 23.17
C HIS A 48 -0.72 10.31 21.76
N GLU A 49 0.61 10.37 21.58
CA GLU A 49 1.23 10.52 20.25
C GLU A 49 0.88 9.35 19.33
N LEU A 50 0.82 8.12 19.88
CA LEU A 50 0.41 6.95 19.13
C LEU A 50 -1.08 6.97 18.76
N ALA A 51 -1.94 7.45 19.66
CA ALA A 51 -3.38 7.60 19.40
C ALA A 51 -3.63 8.58 18.25
N GLU A 52 -2.97 9.75 18.29
CA GLU A 52 -3.03 10.75 17.22
C GLU A 52 -2.49 10.20 15.89
N ALA A 53 -1.32 9.55 15.90
CA ALA A 53 -0.73 8.99 14.69
C ALA A 53 -1.56 7.87 14.06
N ALA A 54 -2.22 7.05 14.88
CA ALA A 54 -3.05 5.94 14.43
C ALA A 54 -4.52 6.32 14.15
N GLY A 55 -4.94 7.53 14.51
CA GLY A 55 -6.35 7.93 14.45
C GLY A 55 -7.25 7.10 15.38
N LEU A 56 -6.70 6.62 16.50
CA LEU A 56 -7.39 5.79 17.49
C LEU A 56 -7.62 6.57 18.78
N SER A 57 -8.54 6.09 19.63
CA SER A 57 -8.63 6.63 20.98
C SER A 57 -7.44 6.14 21.82
N GLU A 58 -7.00 6.96 22.78
CA GLU A 58 -5.92 6.55 23.69
C GLU A 58 -6.29 5.30 24.51
N VAL A 59 -7.59 5.12 24.81
CA VAL A 59 -8.11 3.93 25.47
C VAL A 59 -7.90 2.68 24.60
N ASP A 60 -8.16 2.78 23.30
CA ASP A 60 -7.94 1.67 22.37
C ASP A 60 -6.45 1.34 22.22
N VAL A 61 -5.58 2.36 22.18
CA VAL A 61 -4.13 2.16 22.14
C VAL A 61 -3.65 1.40 23.38
N ARG A 62 -4.11 1.80 24.57
CA ARG A 62 -3.80 1.08 25.82
C ARG A 62 -4.31 -0.36 25.80
N ARG A 63 -5.57 -0.57 25.40
CA ARG A 63 -6.17 -1.91 25.30
C ARG A 63 -5.43 -2.82 24.32
N LEU A 64 -4.95 -2.27 23.21
CA LEU A 64 -4.13 -3.00 22.23
C LEU A 64 -2.73 -3.32 22.78
N ALA A 65 -2.11 -2.38 23.50
CA ALA A 65 -0.81 -2.61 24.13
C ALA A 65 -0.83 -3.73 25.18
N GLU A 66 -1.98 -3.97 25.81
CA GLU A 66 -2.20 -5.03 26.80
C GLU A 66 -2.46 -6.41 26.18
N GLN A 67 -2.64 -6.53 24.85
CA GLN A 67 -2.87 -7.81 24.21
C GLN A 67 -1.70 -8.78 24.42
N PRO A 68 -1.95 -10.09 24.57
CA PRO A 68 -0.87 -11.07 24.71
C PRO A 68 0.11 -11.01 23.54
N THR A 69 1.41 -11.10 23.82
CA THR A 69 2.41 -11.30 22.77
C THR A 69 2.43 -12.78 22.42
N LEU A 70 1.99 -13.12 21.21
CA LEU A 70 2.04 -14.48 20.68
C LEU A 70 2.97 -14.48 19.45
N PRO A 71 3.72 -15.57 19.19
CA PRO A 71 4.43 -15.73 17.93
C PRO A 71 3.40 -15.93 16.81
N VAL A 72 2.82 -14.84 16.33
CA VAL A 72 1.85 -14.82 15.24
C VAL A 72 2.63 -14.65 13.95
N ALA A 73 2.58 -15.67 13.09
CA ALA A 73 2.94 -15.48 11.70
C ALA A 73 1.97 -14.43 11.12
N PRO A 74 2.46 -13.43 10.37
CA PRO A 74 1.58 -12.41 9.82
C PRO A 74 0.47 -13.06 8.98
N PRO A 75 -0.78 -12.56 9.06
CA PRO A 75 -1.86 -13.09 8.26
C PRO A 75 -1.49 -13.03 6.77
N ALA A 76 -1.91 -14.03 6.00
CA ALA A 76 -1.61 -14.11 4.58
C ALA A 76 -2.07 -12.82 3.87
N GLY A 77 -1.16 -12.19 3.12
CA GLY A 77 -1.41 -10.92 2.42
C GLY A 77 -0.89 -9.66 3.14
N VAL A 78 -0.44 -9.75 4.39
CA VAL A 78 0.21 -8.62 5.08
C VAL A 78 1.72 -8.82 5.08
N THR A 79 2.43 -8.01 4.29
CA THR A 79 3.89 -8.01 4.24
C THR A 79 4.43 -6.96 5.21
N TYR A 80 5.46 -7.27 6.00
CA TYR A 80 6.13 -6.29 6.86
C TYR A 80 7.54 -5.99 6.32
N ILE A 81 7.94 -4.71 6.28
CA ILE A 81 9.35 -4.32 6.09
C ILE A 81 9.84 -3.73 7.41
N ALA A 82 10.92 -4.31 7.96
CA ALA A 82 11.57 -3.84 9.19
C ALA A 82 10.62 -3.66 10.40
N GLY A 83 9.58 -4.50 10.50
CA GLY A 83 8.60 -4.44 11.60
C GLY A 83 7.38 -3.54 11.34
N TYR A 84 7.32 -2.84 10.21
CA TYR A 84 6.18 -1.99 9.84
C TYR A 84 5.25 -2.69 8.84
N PRO A 85 3.91 -2.63 9.02
CA PRO A 85 2.98 -3.19 8.05
C PRO A 85 3.11 -2.42 6.74
N LEU A 86 3.48 -3.11 5.67
CA LEU A 86 3.46 -2.58 4.32
C LEU A 86 1.99 -2.59 3.88
N PRO A 87 1.39 -1.44 3.50
CA PRO A 87 0.07 -1.46 2.91
C PRO A 87 0.10 -2.33 1.64
N ASP A 88 -0.92 -3.17 1.46
CA ASP A 88 -1.09 -3.91 0.23
C ASP A 88 -1.35 -2.91 -0.92
N LEU A 89 -0.29 -2.52 -1.61
CA LEU A 89 -0.32 -1.63 -2.77
C LEU A 89 -1.07 -2.25 -3.96
N ALA A 90 -1.37 -3.56 -3.94
CA ALA A 90 -2.23 -4.18 -4.94
C ALA A 90 -3.72 -3.97 -4.64
N ALA A 91 -4.12 -3.90 -3.36
CA ALA A 91 -5.49 -3.61 -2.93
C ALA A 91 -5.79 -2.10 -2.85
N ALA A 92 -4.79 -1.27 -2.52
CA ALA A 92 -4.88 0.18 -2.66
C ALA A 92 -4.75 0.54 -4.15
N GLY A 93 -5.87 0.47 -4.88
CA GLY A 93 -5.95 0.86 -6.28
C GLY A 93 -5.09 2.09 -6.55
N ARG A 94 -4.05 1.91 -7.38
CA ARG A 94 -3.02 2.90 -7.70
C ARG A 94 -3.58 4.33 -7.69
N PRO A 95 -3.26 5.21 -6.71
CA PRO A 95 -3.32 6.62 -7.00
C PRO A 95 -2.26 6.85 -8.07
N SER A 96 -2.70 7.10 -9.30
CA SER A 96 -1.83 7.50 -10.40
C SER A 96 -1.15 8.81 -9.99
N LEU A 97 0.03 8.73 -9.40
CA LEU A 97 0.91 9.86 -9.12
C LEU A 97 1.94 10.01 -10.25
N LEU A 98 1.48 9.87 -11.50
CA LEU A 98 2.17 10.49 -12.61
C LEU A 98 1.66 11.94 -12.69
N PRO A 99 2.53 12.96 -12.61
CA PRO A 99 2.19 14.23 -13.20
C PRO A 99 1.94 13.96 -14.69
N GLU A 100 0.73 14.21 -15.17
CA GLU A 100 0.48 14.45 -16.60
C GLU A 100 1.13 15.78 -16.97
N GLU A 101 2.46 15.85 -16.90
CA GLU A 101 3.22 16.85 -17.64
C GLU A 101 3.35 16.33 -19.07
N SER A 102 2.43 16.79 -19.90
CA SER A 102 2.56 16.80 -21.36
C SER A 102 3.80 17.61 -21.74
N LEU A 103 4.97 16.97 -21.71
CA LEU A 103 6.21 17.46 -22.32
C LEU A 103 6.29 16.95 -23.76
N ALA A 104 5.32 17.38 -24.56
CA ALA A 104 5.36 17.32 -26.02
C ALA A 104 5.01 18.71 -26.56
N GLY A 105 5.96 19.64 -26.50
CA GLY A 105 5.73 20.97 -27.06
C GLY A 105 6.72 22.07 -26.71
N ALA A 106 8.03 21.82 -26.74
CA ALA A 106 9.02 22.92 -26.79
C ALA A 106 10.39 22.43 -27.29
N ALA A 107 10.45 21.94 -28.52
CA ALA A 107 11.71 21.76 -29.25
C ALA A 107 11.59 22.42 -30.63
N ALA A 108 11.40 23.74 -30.64
CA ALA A 108 11.66 24.58 -31.80
C ALA A 108 11.73 26.05 -31.37
N ALA A 109 12.96 26.58 -31.28
CA ALA A 109 13.36 27.96 -31.61
C ALA A 109 14.51 28.48 -30.71
N VAL A 110 15.72 27.95 -30.93
CA VAL A 110 16.93 28.78 -30.86
C VAL A 110 17.70 28.50 -32.14
N ALA A 111 17.67 29.47 -33.04
CA ALA A 111 18.43 29.45 -34.29
C ALA A 111 19.93 29.61 -34.00
N PRO A 112 20.80 28.77 -34.57
CA PRO A 112 22.17 29.16 -34.87
C PRO A 112 22.22 29.72 -36.30
N SER A 113 22.68 30.97 -36.44
CA SER A 113 23.05 31.57 -37.72
C SER A 113 24.01 30.68 -38.52
N PRO A 114 23.72 30.35 -39.79
CA PRO A 114 24.76 29.84 -40.68
C PRO A 114 25.50 31.04 -41.29
N GLY A 115 26.67 31.33 -40.73
CA GLY A 115 27.66 32.17 -41.40
C GLY A 115 28.34 31.40 -42.53
N GLY A 116 28.46 32.04 -43.68
CA GLY A 116 29.53 31.78 -44.65
C GLY A 116 29.15 30.89 -45.83
N GLU A 117 28.59 31.53 -46.86
CA GLU A 117 28.74 31.06 -48.24
C GLU A 117 30.23 30.94 -48.56
N ARG A 118 30.75 29.72 -48.64
CA ARG A 118 32.00 29.42 -49.32
C ARG A 118 31.70 28.66 -50.60
N LYS A 119 31.60 29.47 -51.65
CA LYS A 119 31.77 29.19 -53.08
C LYS A 119 32.89 28.16 -53.31
N GLU A 120 32.54 27.00 -53.85
CA GLU A 120 33.53 26.08 -54.45
C GLU A 120 33.49 26.26 -55.99
N PRO A 121 34.64 26.41 -56.66
CA PRO A 121 34.70 26.74 -58.08
C PRO A 121 34.55 25.48 -58.95
N ASP A 122 33.63 25.54 -59.91
CA ASP A 122 33.55 24.60 -61.02
C ASP A 122 34.73 24.82 -61.97
N ALA A 123 35.59 23.82 -62.08
CA ALA A 123 36.68 23.75 -63.03
C ALA A 123 36.66 22.39 -63.75
N ALA A 124 36.25 22.46 -65.02
CA ALA A 124 36.64 21.62 -66.15
C ALA A 124 36.11 20.16 -66.22
N ARG A 125 35.18 19.93 -67.15
CA ARG A 125 35.52 19.36 -68.47
C ARG A 125 34.39 19.49 -69.49
#